data_AF-A0AA88ZGU0-F1
#
_entry.id   AF-A0AA88ZGU0-F1
#
_cell.length_a   1.000
_cell.length_b   1.000
_cell.length_c   1.000
_cell.angle_alpha   90.00
_cell.angle_beta   90.00
_cell.angle_gamma   90.00
#
_symmetry.space_group_name_H-M   'P 1'
#
loop_
_entity.id
_entity.type
_entity.pdbx_description
1 polymer ?
#
loop_
_entity_poly.entity_id
_entity_poly.type
_entity_poly.pdbx_seq_one_letter_code
_entity_poly.pdbx_strand_id
1 'polypeptide(L)'
;MGLLNRLFGKKETVRQREGNPDVYNASNDNDRMNWAMEKAKLTLHYFEACLANPKKDQHYFSIKARIEDNGKIEHIWLMEPSFDTDGNIFGVVGNEPIDVTNVRINEKIGITANEVSDWMIIENGRLIGGYTIRAIRDGISGAELANFDKSLGGMFIDEGEDYFLPNLDTPEGAILALENAYDEDNLDKAISCKDFHKEAEFMLKRTVKIELNEEIIASTSELLRLSYIKNMQEHGMPKFNGLKRAFSRQIISDDHCIITETCHYPDGGKSVQKFNTYKIENQWKVLGLED
;
A
#
# COMPACT_ATOMS: atom_id res chain seq x y z
N MET A 1 -10.28 27.45 -34.46
CA MET A 1 -10.60 26.09 -33.95
C MET A 1 -9.43 25.19 -34.28
N GLY A 2 -8.59 24.88 -33.28
CA GLY A 2 -7.27 24.30 -33.48
C GLY A 2 -7.28 22.79 -33.68
N LEU A 3 -6.45 22.32 -34.60
CA LEU A 3 -6.27 20.95 -35.09
C LEU A 3 -5.77 19.93 -34.03
N LEU A 4 -5.74 20.29 -32.75
CA LEU A 4 -5.27 19.44 -31.64
C LEU A 4 -6.40 18.68 -30.90
N ASN A 5 -7.66 18.97 -31.22
CA ASN A 5 -8.84 18.32 -30.61
C ASN A 5 -9.18 16.91 -31.17
N ARG A 6 -8.31 16.31 -32.00
CA ARG A 6 -8.65 15.08 -32.76
C ARG A 6 -7.77 13.84 -32.49
N LEU A 7 -6.82 13.89 -31.55
CA LEU A 7 -5.98 12.72 -31.21
C LEU A 7 -6.06 12.25 -29.75
N PHE A 8 -6.72 13.01 -28.87
CA PHE A 8 -6.97 12.61 -27.50
C PHE A 8 -8.43 12.89 -27.17
N GLY A 9 -9.17 11.84 -26.81
CA GLY A 9 -10.56 11.97 -26.37
C GLY A 9 -10.62 12.97 -25.22
N LYS A 10 -11.44 14.02 -25.37
CA LYS A 10 -11.81 14.90 -24.26
C LYS A 10 -12.37 14.05 -23.11
N LYS A 11 -11.75 14.13 -21.95
CA LYS A 11 -12.40 14.23 -20.64
C LYS A 11 -11.46 15.02 -19.73
N GLU A 12 -11.97 16.11 -19.16
CA GLU A 12 -11.25 16.93 -18.18
C GLU A 12 -10.89 16.06 -16.96
N THR A 13 -9.64 15.63 -16.88
CA THR A 13 -9.11 14.75 -15.82
C THR A 13 -8.79 15.51 -14.53
N VAL A 14 -8.68 16.84 -14.61
CA VAL A 14 -8.31 17.72 -13.49
C VAL A 14 -9.23 18.93 -13.48
N ARG A 15 -9.88 19.20 -12.34
CA ARG A 15 -10.65 20.43 -12.10
C ARG A 15 -9.84 21.35 -11.18
N GLN A 16 -9.40 22.47 -11.73
CA GLN A 16 -8.65 23.52 -11.02
C GLN A 16 -9.59 24.37 -10.17
N ARG A 17 -9.13 24.80 -8.99
CA ARG A 17 -9.90 25.68 -8.08
C ARG A 17 -9.01 26.80 -7.55
N GLU A 18 -9.48 28.04 -7.65
CA GLU A 18 -8.70 29.19 -7.15
C GLU A 18 -8.48 29.05 -5.63
N GLY A 19 -7.21 29.07 -5.22
CA GLY A 19 -6.81 28.95 -3.81
C GLY A 19 -6.97 27.56 -3.17
N ASN A 20 -7.32 26.51 -3.92
CA ASN A 20 -7.54 25.15 -3.41
C ASN A 20 -6.76 24.10 -4.23
N PRO A 21 -6.42 22.93 -3.66
CA PRO A 21 -5.82 21.83 -4.42
C PRO A 21 -6.72 21.33 -5.56
N ASP A 22 -6.08 20.82 -6.61
CA ASP A 22 -6.73 20.25 -7.79
C ASP A 22 -7.56 19.00 -7.47
N VAL A 23 -8.67 18.82 -8.20
CA VAL A 23 -9.51 17.61 -8.12
C VAL A 23 -9.25 16.72 -9.32
N TYR A 24 -8.79 15.50 -9.06
CA TYR A 24 -8.49 14.50 -10.09
C TYR A 24 -9.63 13.49 -10.25
N ASN A 25 -10.10 13.29 -11.49
CA ASN A 25 -11.05 12.22 -11.83
C ASN A 25 -10.30 10.89 -12.03
N ALA A 26 -10.63 9.87 -11.25
CA ALA A 26 -9.95 8.56 -11.24
C ALA A 26 -10.21 7.67 -12.48
N SER A 27 -10.81 8.19 -13.55
CA SER A 27 -11.57 7.37 -14.51
C SER A 27 -10.78 6.43 -15.44
N ASN A 28 -9.45 6.42 -15.41
CA ASN A 28 -8.65 5.67 -16.39
C ASN A 28 -7.68 4.62 -15.79
N ASP A 29 -7.56 4.49 -14.47
CA ASP A 29 -6.70 3.46 -13.85
C ASP A 29 -7.23 3.05 -12.47
N ASN A 30 -8.43 2.45 -12.48
CA ASN A 30 -9.18 2.11 -11.28
C ASN A 30 -8.37 1.22 -10.32
N ASP A 31 -7.52 0.32 -10.83
CA ASP A 31 -6.83 -0.65 -9.99
C ASP A 31 -5.76 -0.01 -9.11
N ARG A 32 -4.94 0.90 -9.66
CA ARG A 32 -3.94 1.63 -8.88
C ARG A 32 -4.58 2.55 -7.84
N MET A 33 -5.67 3.23 -8.21
CA MET A 33 -6.39 4.11 -7.28
C MET A 33 -7.12 3.31 -6.18
N ASN A 34 -7.77 2.20 -6.54
CA ASN A 34 -8.42 1.30 -5.59
C ASN A 34 -7.40 0.69 -4.63
N TRP A 35 -6.25 0.25 -5.15
CA TRP A 35 -5.16 -0.24 -4.33
C TRP A 35 -4.64 0.82 -3.37
N ALA A 36 -4.45 2.07 -3.83
CA ALA A 36 -4.05 3.16 -2.96
C ALA A 36 -5.04 3.41 -1.80
N MET A 37 -6.35 3.36 -2.08
CA MET A 37 -7.37 3.51 -1.04
C MET A 37 -7.41 2.32 -0.09
N GLU A 38 -7.27 1.09 -0.61
CA GLU A 38 -7.17 -0.12 0.22
C GLU A 38 -5.94 -0.07 1.13
N LYS A 39 -4.79 0.27 0.57
CA LYS A 39 -3.53 0.43 1.28
C LYS A 39 -3.61 1.48 2.39
N ALA A 40 -4.27 2.62 2.12
CA ALA A 40 -4.52 3.62 3.15
C ALA A 40 -5.33 3.06 4.32
N LYS A 41 -6.38 2.27 4.04
CA LYS A 41 -7.18 1.62 5.08
C LYS A 41 -6.38 0.60 5.89
N LEU A 42 -5.61 -0.26 5.21
CA LEU A 42 -4.80 -1.29 5.86
C LEU A 42 -3.71 -0.71 6.78
N THR A 43 -3.26 0.51 6.50
CA THR A 43 -2.21 1.21 7.25
C THR A 43 -2.73 2.34 8.15
N LEU A 44 -4.06 2.51 8.25
CA LEU A 44 -4.69 3.59 9.04
C LEU A 44 -4.31 3.56 10.52
N HIS A 45 -4.08 2.37 11.08
CA HIS A 45 -3.63 2.19 12.46
C HIS A 45 -2.30 2.92 12.75
N TYR A 46 -1.40 3.02 11.77
CA TYR A 46 -0.14 3.74 11.92
C TYR A 46 -0.37 5.25 11.98
N PHE A 47 -1.29 5.75 11.15
CA PHE A 47 -1.69 7.16 11.16
C PHE A 47 -2.30 7.55 12.51
N GLU A 48 -3.22 6.74 13.02
CA GLU A 48 -3.83 6.93 14.35
C GLU A 48 -2.76 6.98 15.45
N ALA A 49 -1.82 6.02 15.46
CA ALA A 49 -0.73 5.99 16.44
C ALA A 49 0.18 7.22 16.36
N CYS A 50 0.53 7.68 15.16
CA CYS A 50 1.32 8.90 14.98
C CYS A 50 0.56 10.16 15.40
N LEU A 51 -0.75 10.21 15.15
CA LEU A 51 -1.57 11.35 15.54
C LEU A 51 -1.72 11.44 17.07
N ALA A 52 -1.84 10.30 17.75
CA ALA A 52 -1.90 10.23 19.21
C ALA A 52 -0.55 10.58 19.87
N ASN A 53 0.57 10.24 19.22
CA ASN A 53 1.92 10.54 19.70
C ASN A 53 2.83 11.04 18.55
N PRO A 54 2.68 12.31 18.12
CA PRO A 54 3.43 12.84 17.00
C PRO A 54 4.93 12.87 17.27
N LYS A 55 5.73 12.39 16.32
CA LYS A 55 7.18 12.63 16.37
C LYS A 55 7.46 14.12 16.20
N LYS A 56 8.57 14.60 16.76
CA LYS A 56 8.99 16.01 16.69
C LYS A 56 8.98 16.58 15.26
N ASP A 57 9.29 15.73 14.30
CA ASP A 57 9.49 16.07 12.89
C ASP A 57 8.22 15.90 12.04
N GLN A 58 7.12 15.42 12.64
CA GLN A 58 5.81 15.30 12.00
C GLN A 58 5.03 16.59 12.23
N HIS A 59 4.71 17.30 11.15
CA HIS A 59 4.21 18.68 11.23
C HIS A 59 2.80 18.87 10.67
N TYR A 60 2.31 17.90 9.91
CA TYR A 60 0.99 17.98 9.30
C TYR A 60 0.37 16.61 9.19
N PHE A 61 -0.92 16.52 9.54
CA PHE A 61 -1.73 15.31 9.48
C PHE A 61 -3.03 15.64 8.76
N SER A 62 -3.42 14.81 7.80
CA SER A 62 -4.70 14.96 7.12
C SER A 62 -5.24 13.60 6.69
N ILE A 63 -6.56 13.47 6.69
CA ILE A 63 -7.26 12.25 6.28
C ILE A 63 -8.26 12.56 5.19
N LYS A 64 -8.37 11.72 4.17
CA LYS A 64 -9.25 11.94 3.03
C LYS A 64 -10.53 11.13 3.19
N ALA A 65 -11.65 11.81 3.32
CA ALA A 65 -12.96 11.20 3.49
C ALA A 65 -13.69 11.03 2.15
N ARG A 66 -14.31 9.87 1.93
CA ARG A 66 -15.33 9.64 0.91
C ARG A 66 -16.65 10.21 1.43
N ILE A 67 -17.09 11.32 0.87
CA ILE A 67 -18.37 11.96 1.16
C ILE A 67 -19.36 11.62 0.05
N GLU A 68 -20.54 11.13 0.44
CA GLU A 68 -21.62 10.82 -0.48
C GLU A 68 -22.85 11.70 -0.19
N ASP A 69 -23.44 12.25 -1.25
CA ASP A 69 -24.65 13.06 -1.17
C ASP A 69 -25.48 12.89 -2.46
N ASN A 70 -26.74 12.49 -2.33
CA ASN A 70 -27.67 12.32 -3.45
C ASN A 70 -27.10 11.51 -4.65
N GLY A 71 -26.34 10.45 -4.36
CA GLY A 71 -25.71 9.58 -5.36
C GLY A 71 -24.46 10.15 -6.02
N LYS A 72 -23.96 11.29 -5.56
CA LYS A 72 -22.66 11.86 -5.93
C LYS A 72 -21.63 11.55 -4.86
N ILE A 73 -20.38 11.36 -5.27
CA ILE A 73 -19.28 11.02 -4.38
C ILE A 73 -18.14 12.01 -4.59
N GLU A 74 -17.60 12.54 -3.49
CA GLU A 74 -16.34 13.27 -3.48
C GLU A 74 -15.37 12.70 -2.46
N HIS A 75 -14.08 12.86 -2.73
CA HIS A 75 -13.03 12.52 -1.79
C HIS A 75 -12.33 13.79 -1.31
N ILE A 76 -12.57 14.16 -0.06
CA ILE A 76 -12.24 15.47 0.50
C ILE A 76 -11.24 15.32 1.64
N TRP A 77 -10.18 16.13 1.64
CA TRP A 77 -9.21 16.15 2.73
C TRP A 77 -9.80 16.87 3.95
N LEU A 78 -9.68 16.21 5.11
CA LEU A 78 -10.02 16.75 6.42
C LEU A 78 -8.72 17.12 7.14
N MET A 79 -8.68 18.36 7.60
CA MET A 79 -7.61 18.92 8.44
C MET A 79 -7.91 18.64 9.92
N GLU A 80 -6.89 18.81 10.76
CA GLU A 80 -7.01 18.62 12.22
C GLU A 80 -7.71 17.30 12.61
N PRO A 81 -7.26 16.16 12.05
CA PRO A 81 -7.91 14.89 12.34
C PRO A 81 -7.78 14.56 13.83
N SER A 82 -8.77 13.84 14.35
CA SER A 82 -8.77 13.28 15.71
C SER A 82 -9.59 12.00 15.73
N PHE A 83 -9.28 11.10 16.67
CA PHE A 83 -10.02 9.86 16.88
C PHE A 83 -10.72 9.92 18.24
N ASP A 84 -11.93 9.36 18.32
CA ASP A 84 -12.55 9.04 19.61
C ASP A 84 -12.19 7.62 20.08
N THR A 85 -12.71 7.24 21.25
CA THR A 85 -12.46 5.90 21.84
C THR A 85 -13.12 4.75 21.07
N ASP A 86 -14.09 5.04 20.21
CA ASP A 86 -14.84 4.06 19.43
C ASP A 86 -14.23 3.89 18.02
N GLY A 87 -13.17 4.63 17.70
CA GLY A 87 -12.50 4.63 16.40
C GLY A 87 -13.17 5.51 15.34
N ASN A 88 -14.12 6.37 15.72
CA ASN A 88 -14.63 7.38 14.80
C ASN A 88 -13.61 8.49 14.62
N ILE A 89 -13.56 9.02 13.40
CA ILE A 89 -12.60 10.02 12.97
C ILE A 89 -13.34 11.33 12.82
N PHE A 90 -12.80 12.40 13.39
CA PHE A 90 -13.30 13.76 13.21
C PHE A 90 -12.26 14.61 12.53
N GLY A 91 -12.70 15.58 11.74
CA GLY A 91 -11.81 16.55 11.11
C GLY A 91 -12.56 17.72 10.50
N VAL A 92 -11.82 18.72 10.04
CA VAL A 92 -12.33 19.96 9.46
C VAL A 92 -12.20 19.90 7.95
N VAL A 93 -13.29 20.10 7.22
CA VAL A 93 -13.30 20.08 5.75
C VAL A 93 -12.32 21.10 5.18
N GLY A 94 -11.28 20.64 4.48
CA GLY A 94 -10.14 21.45 4.04
C GLY A 94 -10.30 22.11 2.67
N ASN A 95 -11.36 21.80 1.91
CA ASN A 95 -11.62 22.38 0.60
C ASN A 95 -13.11 22.51 0.30
N GLU A 96 -13.48 23.46 -0.56
CA GLU A 96 -14.87 23.64 -1.00
C GLU A 96 -15.35 22.40 -1.79
N PRO A 97 -16.44 21.72 -1.36
CA PRO A 97 -17.02 20.63 -2.13
C PRO A 97 -17.61 21.12 -3.46
N ILE A 98 -17.59 20.29 -4.51
CA ILE A 98 -18.10 20.67 -5.84
C ILE A 98 -19.46 20.03 -6.11
N ASP A 99 -19.55 18.73 -5.86
CA ASP A 99 -20.62 17.85 -6.26
C ASP A 99 -21.55 17.49 -5.09
N VAL A 100 -21.03 17.44 -3.86
CA VAL A 100 -21.80 17.18 -2.64
C VAL A 100 -22.19 18.48 -1.93
N THR A 101 -23.34 18.50 -1.26
CA THR A 101 -23.92 19.70 -0.62
C THR A 101 -24.20 19.53 0.87
N ASN A 102 -23.97 18.32 1.40
CA ASN A 102 -24.18 17.95 2.81
C ASN A 102 -23.02 18.33 3.73
N VAL A 103 -21.92 18.87 3.20
CA VAL A 103 -20.77 19.38 3.96
C VAL A 103 -20.29 20.70 3.36
N ARG A 104 -19.55 21.51 4.12
CA ARG A 104 -19.00 22.81 3.69
C ARG A 104 -17.54 22.99 4.12
N ILE A 105 -16.79 23.84 3.41
CA ILE A 105 -15.43 24.19 3.85
C ILE A 105 -15.43 24.73 5.29
N ASN A 106 -14.40 24.36 6.06
CA ASN A 106 -14.24 24.68 7.49
C ASN A 106 -15.30 24.07 8.43
N GLU A 107 -16.18 23.20 7.93
CA GLU A 107 -17.09 22.44 8.78
C GLU A 107 -16.36 21.29 9.47
N LYS A 108 -16.62 21.09 10.77
CA LYS A 108 -16.16 19.90 11.48
C LYS A 108 -17.16 18.77 11.26
N ILE A 109 -16.68 17.66 10.71
CA ILE A 109 -17.48 16.46 10.45
C ILE A 109 -16.89 15.24 11.14
N GLY A 110 -17.70 14.19 11.30
CA GLY A 110 -17.28 12.87 11.76
C GLY A 110 -17.47 11.83 10.66
N ILE A 111 -16.54 10.89 10.56
CA ILE A 111 -16.56 9.76 9.63
C ILE A 111 -16.12 8.48 10.35
N THR A 112 -16.39 7.34 9.73
CA THR A 112 -15.93 6.01 10.12
C THR A 112 -14.71 5.60 9.31
N ALA A 113 -13.98 4.58 9.78
CA ALA A 113 -12.86 4.00 9.04
C ALA A 113 -13.23 3.53 7.61
N ASN A 114 -14.49 3.15 7.38
CA ASN A 114 -14.98 2.72 6.06
C ASN A 114 -14.99 3.86 5.03
N GLU A 115 -15.18 5.09 5.50
CA GLU A 115 -15.22 6.30 4.68
C GLU A 115 -13.83 6.88 4.43
N VAL A 116 -12.79 6.38 5.09
CA VAL A 116 -11.40 6.77 4.80
C VAL A 116 -11.02 6.28 3.40
N SER A 117 -10.44 7.17 2.62
CA SER A 117 -9.93 6.87 1.28
C SER A 117 -8.44 7.15 1.12
N ASP A 118 -7.86 7.95 2.01
CA ASP A 118 -6.42 8.17 2.09
C ASP A 118 -6.08 8.82 3.44
N TRP A 119 -4.81 8.85 3.80
CA TRP A 119 -4.28 9.66 4.90
C TRP A 119 -2.87 10.12 4.56
N MET A 120 -2.40 11.22 5.13
CA MET A 120 -1.03 11.67 4.96
C MET A 120 -0.46 12.29 6.22
N ILE A 121 0.86 12.11 6.39
CA ILE A 121 1.67 12.81 7.37
C ILE A 121 2.80 13.51 6.61
N ILE A 122 3.07 14.79 6.91
CA ILE A 122 4.28 15.46 6.42
C ILE A 122 5.33 15.42 7.51
N GLU A 123 6.39 14.66 7.28
CA GLU A 123 7.52 14.44 8.20
C GLU A 123 8.79 15.05 7.60
N ASN A 124 9.33 16.12 8.19
CA ASN A 124 10.48 16.87 7.63
C ASN A 124 10.32 17.23 6.13
N GLY A 125 9.11 17.60 5.72
CA GLY A 125 8.78 17.93 4.32
C GLY A 125 8.59 16.71 3.40
N ARG A 126 8.77 15.48 3.89
CA ARG A 126 8.52 14.22 3.17
C ARG A 126 7.08 13.75 3.40
N LEU A 127 6.44 13.25 2.34
CA LEU A 127 5.11 12.65 2.40
C LEU A 127 5.18 11.21 2.95
N ILE A 128 4.49 10.92 4.05
CA ILE A 128 4.20 9.57 4.52
C ILE A 128 2.72 9.29 4.27
N GLY A 129 2.37 8.08 3.80
CA GLY A 129 1.05 7.81 3.25
C GLY A 129 0.84 8.59 1.96
N GLY A 130 -0.30 9.25 1.81
CA GLY A 130 -0.71 9.98 0.61
C GLY A 130 -0.80 9.05 -0.58
N TYR A 131 -1.36 7.86 -0.37
CA TYR A 131 -1.34 6.78 -1.34
C TYR A 131 -2.07 7.15 -2.63
N THR A 132 -3.16 7.92 -2.53
CA THR A 132 -3.89 8.40 -3.72
C THR A 132 -3.13 9.51 -4.44
N ILE A 133 -2.34 10.33 -3.73
CA ILE A 133 -1.42 11.30 -4.34
C ILE A 133 -0.33 10.58 -5.12
N ARG A 134 0.29 9.55 -4.50
CA ARG A 134 1.30 8.68 -5.13
C ARG A 134 0.73 7.98 -6.37
N ALA A 135 -0.48 7.42 -6.27
CA ALA A 135 -1.16 6.82 -7.40
C ALA A 135 -1.40 7.79 -8.56
N ILE A 136 -1.80 9.04 -8.29
CA ILE A 136 -1.94 10.05 -9.35
C ILE A 136 -0.58 10.34 -9.97
N ARG A 137 0.44 10.57 -9.13
CA ARG A 137 1.81 10.89 -9.53
C ARG A 137 2.42 9.82 -10.44
N ASP A 138 2.21 8.55 -10.12
CA ASP A 138 2.71 7.42 -10.92
C ASP A 138 2.02 7.31 -12.29
N GLY A 139 0.88 7.99 -12.48
CA GLY A 139 0.10 7.99 -13.72
C GLY A 139 0.46 9.08 -14.71
N ILE A 140 1.28 10.04 -14.28
CA ILE A 140 1.62 11.23 -15.04
C ILE A 140 3.12 11.31 -15.28
N SER A 141 3.52 12.01 -16.34
CA SER A 141 4.94 12.10 -16.73
C SER A 141 5.25 13.45 -17.38
N GLY A 142 6.54 13.73 -17.58
CA GLY A 142 6.99 14.94 -18.26
C GLY A 142 6.54 16.24 -17.58
N ALA A 143 6.02 17.18 -18.36
CA ALA A 143 5.61 18.49 -17.86
C ALA A 143 4.41 18.42 -16.90
N GLU A 144 3.53 17.44 -17.07
CA GLU A 144 2.38 17.24 -16.18
C GLU A 144 2.84 16.83 -14.78
N LEU A 145 3.80 15.90 -14.70
CA LEU A 145 4.42 15.51 -13.43
C LEU A 145 5.10 16.70 -12.74
N ALA A 146 5.86 17.51 -13.48
CA ALA A 146 6.51 18.69 -12.91
C ALA A 146 5.50 19.73 -12.37
N ASN A 147 4.36 19.89 -13.06
CA ASN A 147 3.29 20.78 -12.62
C ASN A 147 2.56 20.23 -11.39
N PHE A 148 2.31 18.92 -11.36
CA PHE A 148 1.74 18.23 -10.20
C PHE A 148 2.64 18.36 -8.98
N ASP A 149 3.93 18.02 -9.11
CA ASP A 149 4.89 18.14 -7.99
C ASP A 149 4.97 19.59 -7.48
N LYS A 150 4.88 20.58 -8.38
CA LYS A 150 4.81 21.99 -8.00
C LYS A 150 3.51 22.37 -7.27
N SER A 151 2.37 21.77 -7.63
CA SER A 151 1.07 22.05 -6.99
C SER A 151 0.97 21.48 -5.58
N LEU A 152 1.80 20.50 -5.24
CA LEU A 152 1.87 19.89 -3.90
C LEU A 152 2.62 20.74 -2.85
N GLY A 153 2.95 22.00 -3.16
CA GLY A 153 3.46 22.94 -2.16
C GLY A 153 4.86 22.62 -1.63
N GLY A 154 5.68 21.91 -2.41
CA GLY A 154 7.07 21.61 -2.07
C GLY A 154 7.29 20.39 -1.18
N MET A 155 6.25 19.58 -0.91
CA MET A 155 6.45 18.28 -0.26
C MET A 155 7.26 17.33 -1.16
N PHE A 156 8.13 16.55 -0.55
CA PHE A 156 8.94 15.54 -1.22
C PHE A 156 8.21 14.19 -1.23
N ILE A 157 8.01 13.63 -2.43
CA ILE A 157 7.45 12.30 -2.65
C ILE A 157 8.56 11.36 -3.11
N ASP A 158 8.86 10.38 -2.27
CA ASP A 158 9.81 9.29 -2.52
C ASP A 158 9.10 8.01 -2.99
N GLU A 159 9.75 6.85 -2.87
CA GLU A 159 9.16 5.54 -3.21
C GLU A 159 8.14 5.04 -2.17
N GLY A 160 8.01 5.73 -1.03
CA GLY A 160 7.07 5.41 0.03
C GLY A 160 7.71 4.68 1.22
N GLU A 161 6.92 4.57 2.28
CA GLU A 161 7.21 3.76 3.46
C GLU A 161 5.88 3.31 4.02
N ASP A 162 5.71 1.99 4.12
CA ASP A 162 4.44 1.35 4.43
C ASP A 162 4.45 0.66 5.78
N TYR A 163 3.29 0.67 6.41
CA TYR A 163 3.11 0.22 7.78
C TYR A 163 1.96 -0.78 7.84
N PHE A 164 2.07 -1.88 7.10
CA PHE A 164 1.13 -3.00 7.23
C PHE A 164 1.34 -3.70 8.58
N LEU A 165 0.29 -4.31 9.12
CA LEU A 165 0.44 -5.15 10.32
C LEU A 165 1.23 -6.42 9.97
N PRO A 166 2.22 -6.83 10.78
CA PRO A 166 3.03 -8.02 10.54
C PRO A 166 2.28 -9.29 10.96
N ASN A 167 1.20 -9.61 10.24
CA ASN A 167 0.34 -10.77 10.48
C ASN A 167 -0.06 -11.44 9.15
N LEU A 168 -0.80 -12.55 9.21
CA LEU A 168 -1.14 -13.31 8.00
C LEU A 168 -2.46 -12.85 7.34
N ASP A 169 -2.98 -11.66 7.66
CA ASP A 169 -4.27 -11.17 7.15
C ASP A 169 -4.13 -10.58 5.73
N THR A 170 -2.95 -10.09 5.38
CA THR A 170 -2.61 -9.55 4.05
C THR A 170 -1.33 -10.20 3.51
N PRO A 171 -1.11 -10.20 2.18
CA PRO A 171 0.12 -10.75 1.62
C PRO A 171 1.37 -9.95 2.01
N GLU A 172 1.27 -8.62 2.16
CA GLU A 172 2.36 -7.78 2.67
C GLU A 172 2.64 -8.06 4.15
N GLY A 173 1.59 -8.23 4.95
CA GLY A 173 1.69 -8.61 6.36
C GLY A 173 2.38 -9.96 6.55
N ALA A 174 2.12 -10.93 5.67
CA ALA A 174 2.75 -12.24 5.73
C ALA A 174 4.27 -12.18 5.49
N ILE A 175 4.72 -11.27 4.61
CA ILE A 175 6.14 -11.01 4.39
C ILE A 175 6.76 -10.37 5.63
N LEU A 176 6.11 -9.35 6.20
CA LEU A 176 6.55 -8.71 7.44
C LEU A 176 6.58 -9.69 8.63
N ALA A 177 5.61 -10.60 8.73
CA ALA A 177 5.57 -11.63 9.77
C ALA A 177 6.75 -12.61 9.63
N LEU A 178 7.07 -13.00 8.39
CA LEU A 178 8.22 -13.84 8.08
C LEU A 178 9.55 -13.14 8.44
N GLU A 179 9.67 -11.86 8.12
CA GLU A 179 10.87 -11.07 8.44
C GLU A 179 11.03 -10.80 9.92
N ASN A 180 9.96 -10.52 10.64
CA ASN A 180 10.00 -10.42 12.10
C ASN A 180 10.46 -11.75 12.71
N ALA A 181 10.01 -12.89 12.19
CA ALA A 181 10.50 -14.19 12.63
C ALA A 181 12.01 -14.36 12.38
N TYR A 182 12.53 -13.84 11.27
CA TYR A 182 13.97 -13.82 10.99
C TYR A 182 14.74 -12.91 11.95
N ASP A 183 14.23 -11.72 12.22
CA ASP A 183 14.85 -10.78 13.16
C ASP A 183 14.92 -11.38 14.59
N GLU A 184 13.91 -12.16 14.97
CA GLU A 184 13.83 -12.91 16.23
C GLU A 184 14.64 -14.22 16.28
N ASP A 185 15.30 -14.62 15.18
CA ASP A 185 15.96 -15.93 15.02
C ASP A 185 15.02 -17.13 15.31
N ASN A 186 13.72 -16.97 14.98
CA ASN A 186 12.68 -17.94 15.31
C ASN A 186 12.29 -18.78 14.08
N LEU A 187 12.91 -19.95 13.95
CA LEU A 187 12.73 -20.83 12.80
C LEU A 187 11.31 -21.37 12.68
N ASP A 188 10.68 -21.72 13.81
CA ASP A 188 9.33 -22.27 13.81
C ASP A 188 8.31 -21.23 13.36
N LYS A 189 8.45 -19.97 13.81
CA LYS A 189 7.63 -18.86 13.31
C LYS A 189 7.86 -18.61 11.83
N ALA A 190 9.11 -18.63 11.37
CA ALA A 190 9.44 -18.41 9.95
C ALA A 190 8.81 -19.51 9.07
N ILE A 191 8.92 -20.77 9.47
CA ILE A 191 8.25 -21.92 8.83
C ILE A 191 6.73 -21.72 8.80
N SER A 192 6.12 -21.23 9.89
CA SER A 192 4.67 -21.02 9.97
C SER A 192 4.14 -19.95 8.99
N CYS A 193 5.00 -19.03 8.54
CA CYS A 193 4.66 -18.00 7.55
C CYS A 193 4.77 -18.51 6.10
N LYS A 194 5.33 -19.71 5.89
CA LYS A 194 5.53 -20.33 4.57
C LYS A 194 4.55 -21.48 4.32
N ASP A 195 4.36 -21.81 3.05
CA ASP A 195 3.69 -23.04 2.63
C ASP A 195 4.53 -23.75 1.56
N PHE A 196 5.35 -24.69 2.00
CA PHE A 196 6.26 -25.43 1.13
C PHE A 196 5.54 -26.38 0.17
N HIS A 197 4.32 -26.81 0.50
CA HIS A 197 3.55 -27.72 -0.35
C HIS A 197 3.00 -26.96 -1.55
N LYS A 198 2.43 -25.79 -1.30
CA LYS A 198 1.95 -24.88 -2.34
C LYS A 198 3.10 -24.31 -3.17
N GLU A 199 4.23 -23.98 -2.55
CA GLU A 199 5.46 -23.60 -3.23
C GLU A 199 5.92 -24.70 -4.21
N ALA A 200 5.99 -25.95 -3.75
CA ALA A 200 6.34 -27.10 -4.60
C ALA A 200 5.37 -27.28 -5.77
N GLU A 201 4.06 -27.19 -5.51
CA GLU A 201 3.04 -27.28 -6.56
C GLU A 201 3.26 -26.23 -7.66
N PHE A 202 3.48 -24.97 -7.28
CA PHE A 202 3.70 -23.87 -8.23
C PHE A 202 5.00 -24.02 -9.01
N MET A 203 6.08 -24.36 -8.32
CA MET A 203 7.39 -24.58 -8.94
C MET A 203 7.29 -25.69 -10.00
N LEU A 204 6.71 -26.85 -9.64
CA LEU A 204 6.61 -27.99 -10.55
C LEU A 204 5.71 -27.72 -11.76
N LYS A 205 4.59 -27.01 -11.58
CA LYS A 205 3.69 -26.63 -12.68
C LYS A 205 4.38 -25.75 -13.72
N ARG A 206 5.36 -24.93 -13.33
CA ARG A 206 6.11 -24.05 -14.24
C ARG A 206 7.22 -24.81 -14.95
N THR A 207 7.87 -25.74 -14.27
CA THR A 207 9.07 -26.40 -14.78
C THR A 207 8.76 -27.62 -15.66
N VAL A 208 7.70 -28.37 -15.37
CA VAL A 208 7.46 -29.67 -16.01
C VAL A 208 6.12 -29.70 -16.74
N LYS A 209 6.11 -30.27 -17.95
CA LYS A 209 4.90 -30.45 -18.79
C LYS A 209 4.17 -31.78 -18.56
N ILE A 210 4.59 -32.53 -17.55
CA ILE A 210 3.98 -33.83 -17.20
C ILE A 210 2.86 -33.64 -16.19
N GLU A 211 1.99 -34.64 -16.13
CA GLU A 211 0.94 -34.73 -15.12
C GLU A 211 1.59 -34.83 -13.73
N LEU A 212 1.24 -33.88 -12.86
CA LEU A 212 1.71 -33.86 -11.48
C LEU A 212 0.87 -34.82 -10.66
N ASN A 213 1.54 -35.62 -9.84
CA ASN A 213 0.88 -36.43 -8.81
C ASN A 213 1.31 -35.94 -7.42
N GLU A 214 0.51 -36.28 -6.42
CA GLU A 214 0.69 -35.85 -5.04
C GLU A 214 2.03 -36.30 -4.45
N GLU A 215 2.53 -37.47 -4.85
CA GLU A 215 3.80 -38.01 -4.36
C GLU A 215 5.00 -37.14 -4.75
N ILE A 216 5.03 -36.63 -5.98
CA ILE A 216 6.09 -35.74 -6.46
C ILE A 216 6.03 -34.38 -5.75
N ILE A 217 4.82 -33.85 -5.56
CA ILE A 217 4.63 -32.55 -4.86
C ILE A 217 5.06 -32.69 -3.40
N ALA A 218 4.61 -33.72 -2.69
CA ALA A 218 4.97 -33.96 -1.29
C ALA A 218 6.49 -34.17 -1.12
N SER A 219 7.12 -34.93 -2.01
CA SER A 219 8.58 -35.14 -1.98
C SER A 219 9.35 -33.84 -2.21
N THR A 220 8.89 -33.01 -3.15
CA THR A 220 9.50 -31.71 -3.45
C THR A 220 9.28 -30.71 -2.31
N SER A 221 8.11 -30.73 -1.70
CA SER A 221 7.76 -29.92 -0.52
C SER A 221 8.71 -30.19 0.64
N GLU A 222 8.96 -31.46 0.96
CA GLU A 222 9.88 -31.81 2.04
C GLU A 222 11.33 -31.40 1.71
N LEU A 223 11.76 -31.54 0.45
CA LEU A 223 13.09 -31.06 0.03
C LEU A 223 13.23 -29.54 0.18
N LEU A 224 12.22 -28.76 -0.23
CA LEU A 224 12.21 -27.30 -0.04
C LEU A 224 12.29 -26.93 1.44
N ARG A 225 11.48 -27.58 2.27
CA ARG A 225 11.45 -27.36 3.73
C ARG A 225 12.79 -27.67 4.39
N LEU A 226 13.38 -28.83 4.08
CA LEU A 226 14.68 -29.24 4.63
C LEU A 226 15.81 -28.33 4.14
N SER A 227 15.81 -27.94 2.87
CA SER A 227 16.78 -27.00 2.30
C SER A 227 16.71 -25.64 2.99
N TYR A 228 15.50 -25.13 3.20
CA TYR A 228 15.25 -23.88 3.92
C TYR A 228 15.79 -23.93 5.35
N ILE A 229 15.43 -24.97 6.12
CA ILE A 229 15.91 -25.17 7.51
C ILE A 229 17.43 -25.22 7.54
N LYS A 230 18.02 -26.04 6.67
CA LYS A 230 19.46 -26.20 6.59
C LYS A 230 20.15 -24.88 6.27
N ASN A 231 19.62 -24.11 5.32
CA ASN A 231 20.18 -22.81 4.96
C ASN A 231 20.20 -21.83 6.14
N MET A 232 19.07 -21.71 6.87
CA MET A 232 18.97 -20.86 8.06
C MET A 232 19.93 -21.30 9.18
N GLN A 233 20.12 -22.61 9.36
CA GLN A 233 21.04 -23.15 10.38
C GLN A 233 22.52 -22.94 10.02
N GLU A 234 22.88 -23.05 8.74
CA GLU A 234 24.26 -22.92 8.28
C GLU A 234 24.70 -21.45 8.13
N HIS A 235 23.80 -20.55 7.74
CA HIS A 235 24.13 -19.16 7.38
C HIS A 235 23.52 -18.11 8.32
N GLY A 236 22.67 -18.53 9.26
CA GLY A 236 21.86 -17.62 10.08
C GLY A 236 20.63 -17.09 9.34
N MET A 237 19.73 -16.44 10.08
CA MET A 237 18.55 -15.80 9.49
C MET A 237 18.88 -14.38 9.02
N PRO A 238 18.31 -13.91 7.88
CA PRO A 238 18.53 -12.55 7.44
C PRO A 238 17.93 -11.53 8.43
N LYS A 239 18.43 -10.29 8.45
CA LYS A 239 17.99 -9.26 9.39
C LYS A 239 17.40 -8.06 8.66
N PHE A 240 16.24 -7.59 9.13
CA PHE A 240 15.42 -6.54 8.51
C PHE A 240 15.12 -5.37 9.45
N ASN A 241 15.62 -5.44 10.69
CA ASN A 241 15.52 -4.34 11.66
C ASN A 241 16.01 -3.00 11.10
N GLY A 242 15.18 -1.97 11.21
CA GLY A 242 15.52 -0.59 10.83
C GLY A 242 15.47 -0.28 9.33
N LEU A 243 14.93 -1.19 8.51
CA LEU A 243 14.70 -0.95 7.08
C LEU A 243 13.42 -0.15 6.84
N LYS A 244 13.47 0.75 5.85
CA LYS A 244 12.24 1.35 5.29
C LYS A 244 11.76 0.51 4.13
N ARG A 245 10.46 0.31 4.03
CA ARG A 245 9.88 -0.66 3.12
C ARG A 245 8.69 -0.06 2.38
N ALA A 246 8.62 -0.31 1.09
CA ALA A 246 7.45 0.01 0.27
C ALA A 246 7.00 -1.24 -0.51
N PHE A 247 5.69 -1.43 -0.61
CA PHE A 247 5.08 -2.57 -1.28
C PHE A 247 4.21 -2.13 -2.46
N SER A 248 4.33 -2.86 -3.56
CA SER A 248 3.35 -2.89 -4.63
C SER A 248 2.82 -4.31 -4.81
N ARG A 249 1.55 -4.39 -5.22
CA ARG A 249 0.81 -5.65 -5.32
C ARG A 249 0.40 -5.90 -6.75
N GLN A 250 0.67 -7.09 -7.24
CA GLN A 250 0.07 -7.63 -8.46
C GLN A 250 -0.88 -8.77 -8.08
N ILE A 251 -2.17 -8.57 -8.35
CA ILE A 251 -3.21 -9.58 -8.10
C ILE A 251 -3.20 -10.59 -9.25
N ILE A 252 -3.05 -11.88 -8.93
CA ILE A 252 -3.19 -12.98 -9.89
C ILE A 252 -4.57 -13.62 -9.76
N SER A 253 -5.06 -13.77 -8.53
CA SER A 253 -6.43 -14.15 -8.18
C SER A 253 -6.73 -13.73 -6.73
N ASP A 254 -7.96 -13.90 -6.26
CA ASP A 254 -8.37 -13.56 -4.88
C ASP A 254 -7.45 -14.16 -3.80
N ASP A 255 -6.91 -15.36 -4.05
CA ASP A 255 -6.03 -16.08 -3.13
C ASP A 255 -4.55 -16.06 -3.55
N HIS A 256 -4.15 -15.28 -4.56
CA HIS A 256 -2.77 -15.30 -5.09
C HIS A 256 -2.32 -13.92 -5.54
N CYS A 257 -1.23 -13.45 -4.93
CA CYS A 257 -0.62 -12.17 -5.23
C CYS A 257 0.89 -12.34 -5.41
N ILE A 258 1.46 -11.57 -6.34
CA ILE A 258 2.89 -11.28 -6.36
C ILE A 258 3.10 -9.93 -5.69
N ILE A 259 3.89 -9.89 -4.62
CA ILE A 259 4.22 -8.67 -3.89
C ILE A 259 5.62 -8.25 -4.25
N THR A 260 5.77 -7.03 -4.76
CA THR A 260 7.10 -6.42 -4.92
C THR A 260 7.38 -5.57 -3.69
N GLU A 261 8.42 -5.92 -2.98
CA GLU A 261 8.96 -5.19 -1.85
C GLU A 261 10.19 -4.40 -2.29
N THR A 262 10.23 -3.14 -1.91
CA THR A 262 11.39 -2.28 -2.03
C THR A 262 11.91 -1.95 -0.63
N CYS A 263 13.11 -2.40 -0.30
CA CYS A 263 13.78 -2.06 0.95
C CYS A 263 14.82 -0.97 0.73
N HIS A 264 14.84 0.01 1.63
CA HIS A 264 15.86 1.03 1.73
C HIS A 264 16.66 0.87 3.01
N TYR A 265 17.96 0.74 2.87
CA TYR A 265 18.90 0.49 3.95
C TYR A 265 19.44 1.81 4.53
N PRO A 266 19.80 1.86 5.82
CA PRO A 266 20.35 3.06 6.45
C PRO A 266 21.63 3.60 5.81
N ASP A 267 22.40 2.74 5.13
CA ASP A 267 23.62 3.10 4.40
C ASP A 267 23.34 3.69 3.00
N GLY A 268 22.06 3.85 2.64
CA GLY A 268 21.62 4.31 1.32
C GLY A 268 21.47 3.19 0.29
N GLY A 269 21.74 1.94 0.67
CA GLY A 269 21.49 0.77 -0.15
C GLY A 269 20.00 0.59 -0.47
N LYS A 270 19.72 -0.16 -1.53
CA LYS A 270 18.37 -0.50 -1.96
C LYS A 270 18.31 -1.94 -2.45
N SER A 271 17.27 -2.67 -2.08
CA SER A 271 16.91 -3.95 -2.70
C SER A 271 15.46 -3.92 -3.20
N VAL A 272 15.20 -4.72 -4.23
CA VAL A 272 13.86 -4.98 -4.73
C VAL A 272 13.70 -6.49 -4.85
N GLN A 273 12.68 -7.04 -4.19
CA GLN A 273 12.36 -8.46 -4.20
C GLN A 273 10.91 -8.64 -4.61
N LYS A 274 10.61 -9.71 -5.35
CA LYS A 274 9.23 -10.14 -5.59
C LYS A 274 8.97 -11.42 -4.82
N PHE A 275 7.85 -11.47 -4.13
CA PHE A 275 7.40 -12.62 -3.37
C PHE A 275 6.13 -13.17 -3.98
N ASN A 276 6.12 -14.48 -4.18
CA ASN A 276 4.90 -15.21 -4.48
C ASN A 276 4.17 -15.49 -3.16
N THR A 277 2.92 -15.04 -3.05
CA THR A 277 2.11 -15.16 -1.83
C THR A 277 0.76 -15.79 -2.15
N TYR A 278 0.32 -16.72 -1.29
CA TYR A 278 -0.92 -17.45 -1.52
C TYR A 278 -1.73 -17.58 -0.24
N LYS A 279 -3.05 -17.52 -0.35
CA LYS A 279 -3.97 -17.63 0.78
C LYS A 279 -4.39 -19.08 1.02
N ILE A 280 -4.06 -19.61 2.19
CA ILE A 280 -4.37 -20.98 2.63
C ILE A 280 -5.15 -20.90 3.93
N GLU A 281 -6.34 -21.50 3.98
CA GLU A 281 -7.21 -21.48 5.18
C GLU A 281 -7.43 -20.07 5.75
N ASN A 282 -7.65 -19.10 4.85
CA ASN A 282 -7.83 -17.68 5.15
C ASN A 282 -6.59 -16.95 5.71
N GLN A 283 -5.41 -17.57 5.68
CA GLN A 283 -4.13 -16.94 6.03
C GLN A 283 -3.22 -16.81 4.81
N TRP A 284 -2.61 -15.64 4.61
CA TRP A 284 -1.59 -15.47 3.59
C TRP A 284 -0.28 -16.15 4.00
N LYS A 285 0.34 -16.83 3.05
CA LYS A 285 1.63 -17.53 3.20
C LYS A 285 2.60 -17.07 2.12
N VAL A 286 3.88 -17.00 2.47
CA VAL A 286 4.97 -16.69 1.53
C VAL A 286 5.46 -17.99 0.91
N LEU A 287 5.18 -18.17 -0.38
CA LEU A 287 5.65 -19.34 -1.12
C LEU A 287 7.15 -19.23 -1.36
N GLY A 288 7.62 -18.14 -1.94
CA GLY A 288 9.05 -17.95 -2.20
C GLY A 288 9.31 -16.67 -2.99
N LEU A 289 10.54 -16.51 -3.48
CA LEU A 289 10.85 -15.44 -4.41
C LEU A 289 10.29 -15.75 -5.80
N GLU A 290 9.85 -14.72 -6.49
CA GLU A 290 9.38 -14.75 -7.88
C GLU A 290 10.41 -14.04 -8.77
N ASP A 291 10.77 -14.64 -9.90
CA ASP A 291 11.71 -14.05 -10.87
C ASP A 291 11.09 -12.85 -11.65
#